data_AF-A0A355I9A1-F1
#
_entry.id   AF-A0A355I9A1-F1
#
_cell.length_a   1.000
_cell.length_b   1.000
_cell.length_c   1.000
_cell.angle_alpha   90.00
_cell.angle_beta   90.00
_cell.angle_gamma   90.00
#
_symmetry.space_group_name_H-M   'P 1'
#
loop_
_entity.id
_entity.type
_entity.pdbx_description
1 polymer ?
#
loop_
_entity_poly.entity_id
_entity_poly.type
_entity_poly.pdbx_seq_one_letter_code
_entity_poly.pdbx_strand_id
1 'polypeptide(L)'
;EMLSEYLRAREWLNRHFFTRGINMIVTPMGECNPYLIPLLIKKGFQSIRTSDNVLLLRRNEASYFPVKTIHLLADVSSETAQAELMACWSSGNAAAVLFNLQRINDTDDLTQMSFSPQKLAALIEFIHANEDKFQVVTYSCLLAKRSCHSLRL
;
A
#
# COMPACT_ATOMS: atom_id res chain seq x y z
N GLU A 1 -16.31 2.45 18.95
CA GLU A 1 -14.95 2.13 19.42
C GLU A 1 -13.88 2.41 18.36
N MET A 2 -13.86 1.69 17.23
CA MET A 2 -12.84 1.86 16.17
C MET A 2 -12.63 3.30 15.65
N LEU A 3 -13.70 4.10 15.48
CA LEU A 3 -13.54 5.50 15.09
C LEU A 3 -12.69 6.30 16.09
N SER A 4 -12.89 6.06 17.38
CA SER A 4 -12.14 6.74 18.45
C SER A 4 -10.66 6.37 18.38
N GLU A 5 -10.36 5.10 18.10
CA GLU A 5 -8.98 4.62 17.92
C GLU A 5 -8.28 5.30 16.75
N TYR A 6 -8.94 5.42 15.59
CA TYR A 6 -8.36 6.15 14.45
C TYR A 6 -8.15 7.64 14.75
N LEU A 7 -9.07 8.27 15.47
CA LEU A 7 -8.91 9.67 15.86
C LEU A 7 -7.76 9.85 16.86
N ARG A 8 -7.60 8.93 17.82
CA ARG A 8 -6.50 8.93 18.79
C ARG A 8 -5.14 8.71 18.09
N ALA A 9 -5.06 7.76 17.17
CA ALA A 9 -3.85 7.53 16.38
C ALA A 9 -3.49 8.74 15.52
N ARG A 10 -4.48 9.36 14.86
CA ARG A 10 -4.29 10.59 14.09
C ARG A 10 -3.78 11.74 14.96
N GLU A 11 -4.35 11.94 16.14
CA GLU A 11 -3.88 12.97 17.07
C GLU A 11 -2.44 12.70 17.52
N TRP A 12 -2.11 11.45 17.85
CA TRP A 12 -0.75 11.06 18.23
C TRP A 12 0.25 11.34 17.10
N LEU A 13 -0.05 10.91 15.87
CA LEU A 13 0.79 11.15 14.69
C LEU A 13 1.01 12.66 14.46
N ASN A 14 -0.04 13.47 14.63
CA ASN A 14 0.03 14.91 14.45
C ASN A 14 0.97 15.58 15.46
N ARG A 15 0.88 15.17 16.73
CA ARG A 15 1.78 15.65 17.80
C ARG A 15 3.24 15.28 17.60
N HIS A 16 3.51 14.22 16.83
CA HIS A 16 4.86 13.74 16.53
C HIS A 16 5.29 14.12 15.10
N PHE A 17 4.63 15.11 14.47
CA PHE A 17 4.97 15.65 13.15
C PHE A 17 4.86 14.64 11.99
N PHE A 18 4.22 13.49 12.20
CA PHE A 18 3.90 12.51 11.15
C PHE A 18 2.61 12.91 10.42
N THR A 19 2.68 14.02 9.69
CA THR A 19 1.51 14.62 9.02
C THR A 19 1.22 14.03 7.64
N ARG A 20 2.23 13.43 7.00
CA ARG A 20 2.09 12.77 5.70
C ARG A 20 1.35 11.45 5.85
N GLY A 21 0.19 11.33 5.19
CA GLY A 21 -0.60 10.10 5.21
C GLY A 21 -1.49 9.93 6.44
N ILE A 22 -1.59 10.94 7.31
CA ILE A 22 -2.33 10.89 8.57
C ILE A 22 -3.86 10.67 8.42
N ASN A 23 -4.38 10.94 7.22
CA ASN A 23 -5.77 10.74 6.84
C ASN A 23 -5.97 9.46 6.01
N MET A 24 -4.96 8.59 5.92
CA MET A 24 -5.06 7.27 5.29
C MET A 24 -5.17 6.22 6.38
N ILE A 25 -6.02 5.22 6.15
CA ILE A 25 -6.19 4.09 7.04
C ILE A 25 -5.66 2.85 6.34
N VAL A 26 -4.89 2.04 7.07
CA VAL A 26 -4.56 0.67 6.68
C VAL A 26 -5.24 -0.24 7.69
N THR A 27 -6.21 -1.05 7.26
CA THR A 27 -6.97 -1.90 8.18
C THR A 27 -6.15 -3.13 8.56
N PRO A 28 -5.99 -3.43 9.87
CA PRO A 28 -5.43 -4.70 10.30
C PRO A 28 -6.25 -5.86 9.71
N MET A 29 -5.57 -6.91 9.26
CA MET A 29 -6.18 -8.09 8.62
C MET A 29 -7.02 -7.80 7.37
N GLY A 30 -7.00 -6.57 6.85
CA GLY A 30 -7.62 -6.22 5.58
C GLY A 30 -9.14 -6.03 5.60
N GLU A 31 -9.81 -6.10 6.75
CA GLU A 31 -11.27 -5.93 6.80
C GLU A 31 -11.69 -4.51 7.20
N CYS A 32 -12.70 -3.99 6.50
CA CYS A 32 -13.29 -2.68 6.79
C CYS A 32 -14.78 -2.82 7.13
N ASN A 33 -15.17 -2.37 8.32
CA ASN A 33 -16.58 -2.30 8.69
C ASN A 33 -17.29 -1.22 7.84
N PRO A 34 -18.31 -1.56 7.03
CA PRO A 34 -18.97 -0.60 6.14
C PRO A 34 -19.65 0.55 6.89
N TYR A 35 -20.13 0.34 8.12
CA TYR A 35 -20.72 1.39 8.96
C TYR A 35 -19.71 2.45 9.39
N LEU A 36 -18.41 2.13 9.35
CA LEU A 36 -17.35 3.06 9.71
C LEU A 36 -17.04 4.05 8.58
N ILE A 37 -17.25 3.65 7.32
CA ILE A 37 -16.96 4.46 6.12
C ILE A 37 -17.61 5.86 6.18
N PRO A 38 -18.94 6.03 6.37
CA PRO A 38 -19.55 7.35 6.41
C PRO A 38 -19.03 8.21 7.57
N LEU A 39 -18.66 7.59 8.69
CA LEU A 39 -18.08 8.29 9.85
C LEU A 39 -16.67 8.81 9.54
N LEU A 40 -15.86 8.00 8.87
CA LEU A 40 -14.50 8.37 8.46
C LEU A 40 -14.50 9.49 7.42
N ILE A 41 -15.40 9.41 6.44
CA ILE A 41 -15.67 10.49 5.49
C ILE A 41 -15.97 11.79 6.24
N LYS A 42 -16.94 11.77 7.17
CA LYS A 42 -17.32 12.95 7.97
C LYS A 42 -16.15 13.53 8.79
N LYS A 43 -15.19 12.69 9.16
CA LYS A 43 -13.99 13.10 9.92
C LYS A 43 -12.79 13.49 9.03
N GLY A 44 -12.95 13.50 7.72
CA GLY A 44 -11.93 13.98 6.77
C GLY A 44 -10.84 12.96 6.43
N PHE A 45 -11.07 11.67 6.67
CA PHE A 45 -10.19 10.63 6.15
C PHE A 45 -10.31 10.55 4.62
N GLN A 46 -9.22 10.20 3.95
CA GLN A 46 -9.08 10.26 2.49
C GLN A 46 -9.07 8.89 1.82
N SER A 47 -8.58 7.86 2.52
CA SER A 47 -8.57 6.50 1.99
C SER A 47 -8.55 5.44 3.07
N ILE A 48 -8.99 4.24 2.70
CA ILE A 48 -8.90 3.01 3.49
C ILE A 48 -8.27 1.93 2.60
N ARG A 49 -7.13 1.38 3.02
CA ARG A 49 -6.49 0.22 2.40
C ARG A 49 -6.95 -1.04 3.13
N THR A 50 -7.60 -1.94 2.39
CA THR A 50 -7.93 -3.31 2.79
C THR A 50 -6.84 -4.27 2.31
N SER A 51 -7.02 -5.58 2.49
CA SER A 51 -6.10 -6.60 1.97
C SER A 51 -6.04 -6.59 0.44
N ASP A 52 -7.19 -6.34 -0.19
CA ASP A 52 -7.44 -6.55 -1.60
C ASP A 52 -7.77 -5.26 -2.38
N ASN A 53 -8.07 -4.15 -1.70
CA ASN A 53 -8.57 -2.93 -2.32
C ASN A 53 -8.07 -1.67 -1.62
N VAL A 54 -8.24 -0.54 -2.31
CA VAL A 54 -8.19 0.78 -1.68
C VAL A 54 -9.52 1.48 -1.91
N LEU A 55 -10.19 1.87 -0.83
CA LEU A 55 -11.35 2.76 -0.87
C LEU A 55 -10.87 4.20 -0.86
N LEU A 56 -11.26 4.98 -1.87
CA LEU A 56 -11.08 6.42 -1.91
C LEU A 56 -12.31 7.10 -1.32
N LEU A 57 -12.11 7.92 -0.30
CA LEU A 57 -13.15 8.63 0.43
C LEU A 57 -13.22 10.08 -0.06
N ARG A 58 -14.24 10.42 -0.86
CA ARG A 58 -14.37 11.75 -1.47
C ARG A 58 -15.84 12.16 -1.58
N ARG A 59 -16.14 13.44 -1.34
CA ARG A 59 -17.45 14.05 -1.62
C ARG A 59 -18.64 13.24 -1.05
N ASN A 60 -18.50 12.74 0.17
CA ASN A 60 -19.48 11.90 0.86
C ASN A 60 -19.70 10.49 0.27
N GLU A 61 -18.80 10.03 -0.59
CA GLU A 61 -18.85 8.71 -1.22
C GLU A 61 -17.54 7.93 -1.01
N ALA A 62 -17.65 6.61 -1.12
CA ALA A 62 -16.52 5.69 -1.17
C ALA A 62 -16.48 5.02 -2.54
N SER A 63 -15.32 5.04 -3.18
CA SER A 63 -15.10 4.41 -4.49
C SER A 63 -13.91 3.47 -4.44
N TYR A 64 -14.00 2.36 -5.17
CA TYR A 64 -12.91 1.39 -5.26
C TYR A 64 -11.82 1.88 -6.20
N PHE A 65 -10.58 1.80 -5.74
CA PHE A 65 -9.39 1.94 -6.56
C PHE A 65 -8.75 0.55 -6.67
N PRO A 66 -8.71 -0.04 -7.88
CA PRO A 66 -8.26 -1.41 -8.07
C PRO A 66 -6.76 -1.51 -7.80
N VAL A 67 -6.39 -2.41 -6.90
CA VAL A 67 -5.00 -2.72 -6.59
C VAL A 67 -4.77 -4.22 -6.54
N LYS A 68 -3.55 -4.64 -6.88
CA LYS A 68 -3.05 -5.97 -6.56
C LYS A 68 -1.98 -5.82 -5.48
N THR A 69 -2.22 -6.41 -4.32
CA THR A 69 -1.20 -6.46 -3.27
C THR A 69 -0.28 -7.65 -3.52
N ILE A 70 1.03 -7.42 -3.55
CA ILE A 70 2.07 -8.45 -3.49
C ILE A 70 2.67 -8.40 -2.08
N HIS A 71 2.54 -9.49 -1.33
CA HIS A 71 3.06 -9.58 0.03
C HIS A 71 4.52 -10.02 -0.01
N LEU A 72 5.42 -9.17 0.49
CA LEU A 72 6.85 -9.45 0.53
C LEU A 72 7.19 -10.07 1.90
N LEU A 73 7.10 -11.40 1.98
CA LEU A 73 7.27 -12.21 3.19
C LEU A 73 8.57 -13.05 3.14
N ALA A 74 8.89 -13.69 4.25
CA ALA A 74 10.14 -14.45 4.41
C ALA A 74 10.24 -15.63 3.43
N ASP A 75 9.14 -16.33 3.20
CA ASP A 75 9.02 -17.48 2.31
C ASP A 75 8.90 -17.11 0.83
N VAL A 76 8.60 -15.84 0.52
CA VAL A 76 8.50 -15.36 -0.87
C VAL A 76 9.89 -15.17 -1.45
N SER A 77 10.17 -15.82 -2.58
CA SER A 77 11.41 -15.63 -3.33
C SER A 77 11.34 -14.38 -4.22
N SER A 78 12.50 -13.86 -4.63
CA SER A 78 12.59 -12.77 -5.62
C SER A 78 11.89 -13.13 -6.92
N GLU A 79 12.07 -14.36 -7.40
CA GLU A 79 11.52 -14.85 -8.67
C GLU A 79 9.99 -14.94 -8.59
N THR A 80 9.46 -15.35 -7.43
CA THR A 80 8.01 -15.39 -7.19
C THR A 80 7.41 -13.99 -7.26
N ALA A 81 8.00 -13.02 -6.57
CA ALA A 81 7.54 -11.65 -6.59
C ALA A 81 7.63 -11.01 -8.00
N GLN A 82 8.70 -11.30 -8.74
CA GLN A 82 8.89 -10.84 -10.13
C GLN A 82 7.86 -11.47 -11.07
N ALA A 83 7.58 -12.77 -10.92
CA ALA A 83 6.58 -13.47 -11.72
C ALA A 83 5.17 -12.90 -11.48
N GLU A 84 4.81 -12.62 -10.22
CA GLU A 84 3.53 -11.96 -9.90
C GLU A 84 3.43 -10.56 -10.52
N LEU A 85 4.51 -9.77 -10.47
CA LEU A 85 4.57 -8.45 -11.08
C LEU A 85 4.37 -8.52 -12.60
N MET A 86 5.04 -9.47 -13.28
CA MET A 86 4.88 -9.68 -14.72
C MET A 86 3.49 -10.21 -15.09
N ALA A 87 2.90 -11.06 -14.25
CA ALA A 87 1.53 -11.53 -14.46
C ALA A 87 0.52 -10.37 -14.43
N CYS A 88 0.73 -9.38 -13.55
CA CYS A 88 -0.09 -8.16 -13.51
C CYS A 88 -0.02 -7.41 -14.84
N TRP A 89 1.18 -7.18 -15.36
CA TRP A 89 1.38 -6.52 -16.65
C TRP A 89 0.76 -7.32 -17.82
N SER A 90 1.06 -8.61 -17.93
CA SER A 90 0.60 -9.47 -19.02
C SER A 90 -0.92 -9.67 -19.04
N SER A 91 -1.58 -9.59 -17.89
CA SER A 91 -3.04 -9.77 -17.79
C SER A 91 -3.84 -8.64 -18.45
N GLY A 92 -3.20 -7.52 -18.81
CA GLY A 92 -3.90 -6.32 -19.29
C GLY A 92 -4.76 -5.65 -18.20
N ASN A 93 -4.69 -6.12 -16.95
CA ASN A 93 -5.40 -5.52 -15.84
C ASN A 93 -4.77 -4.17 -15.48
N ALA A 94 -5.56 -3.11 -15.50
CA ALA A 94 -5.13 -1.76 -15.16
C ALA A 94 -4.97 -1.52 -13.63
N ALA A 95 -5.03 -2.57 -12.81
CA ALA A 95 -4.84 -2.47 -11.37
C ALA A 95 -3.40 -2.04 -11.03
N ALA A 96 -3.26 -1.10 -10.10
CA ALA A 96 -1.95 -0.73 -9.59
C ALA A 96 -1.39 -1.82 -8.68
N VAL A 97 -0.08 -2.06 -8.71
CA VAL A 97 0.56 -3.03 -7.82
C VAL A 97 1.03 -2.34 -6.54
N LEU A 98 0.68 -2.92 -5.38
CA LEU A 98 1.13 -2.48 -4.08
C LEU A 98 2.01 -3.55 -3.44
N PHE A 99 3.27 -3.23 -3.18
CA PHE A 99 4.09 -4.07 -2.33
C PHE A 99 3.70 -3.87 -0.86
N ASN A 100 3.36 -4.95 -0.17
CA ASN A 100 3.20 -4.94 1.28
C ASN A 100 4.47 -5.47 1.93
N LEU A 101 5.30 -4.54 2.42
CA LEU A 101 6.56 -4.81 3.08
C LEU A 101 6.45 -4.37 4.54
N GLN A 102 6.54 -5.31 5.48
CA GLN A 102 6.45 -4.98 6.90
C GLN A 102 7.81 -4.70 7.51
N ARG A 103 8.81 -5.52 7.18
CA ARG A 103 10.16 -5.41 7.73
C ARG A 103 11.20 -5.82 6.70
N ILE A 104 12.28 -5.04 6.63
CA ILE A 104 13.49 -5.42 5.88
C ILE A 104 14.48 -5.96 6.90
N ASN A 105 14.83 -7.24 6.79
CA ASN A 105 15.76 -7.90 7.71
C ASN A 105 16.35 -9.17 7.08
N ASP A 106 17.61 -9.47 7.38
CA ASP A 106 18.27 -10.70 6.92
C ASP A 106 17.81 -11.94 7.68
N THR A 107 17.29 -11.76 8.90
CA THR A 107 16.83 -12.83 9.76
C THR A 107 15.31 -12.95 9.73
N ASP A 108 14.85 -14.16 9.43
CA ASP A 108 13.46 -14.54 9.55
C ASP A 108 13.04 -14.46 11.02
N ASP A 109 12.04 -13.63 11.29
CA ASP A 109 11.40 -13.63 12.59
C ASP A 109 10.34 -14.74 12.68
N LEU A 110 9.91 -15.05 13.91
CA LEU A 110 8.85 -16.02 14.17
C LEU A 110 7.54 -15.64 13.45
N THR A 111 7.38 -14.38 13.05
CA THR A 111 6.19 -13.90 12.34
C THR A 111 6.28 -14.07 10.83
N GLN A 112 7.46 -14.43 10.27
CA GLN A 112 7.70 -14.59 8.84
C GLN A 112 7.36 -13.33 8.02
N MET A 113 7.44 -12.16 8.66
CA MET A 113 7.04 -10.86 8.08
C MET A 113 8.24 -10.05 7.54
N SER A 114 9.41 -10.65 7.51
CA SER A 114 10.65 -10.07 6.98
C SER A 114 10.82 -10.36 5.50
N PHE A 115 11.29 -9.38 4.74
CA PHE A 115 11.83 -9.58 3.40
C PHE A 115 13.32 -9.20 3.42
N SER A 116 14.18 -10.07 2.88
CA SER A 116 15.61 -9.81 2.99
C SER A 116 16.06 -8.63 2.11
N PRO A 117 17.07 -7.85 2.54
CA PRO A 117 17.67 -6.81 1.71
C PRO A 117 18.07 -7.28 0.31
N GLN A 118 18.61 -8.50 0.19
CA GLN A 118 19.05 -9.06 -1.10
C GLN A 118 17.85 -9.34 -2.02
N LYS A 119 16.76 -9.91 -1.49
CA LYS A 119 15.52 -10.12 -2.26
C LYS A 119 14.92 -8.79 -2.71
N LEU A 120 14.95 -7.77 -1.84
CA LEU A 120 14.48 -6.43 -2.17
C LEU A 120 15.32 -5.78 -3.28
N ALA A 121 16.65 -5.89 -3.20
CA ALA A 121 17.56 -5.39 -4.22
C ALA A 121 17.28 -6.03 -5.59
N ALA A 122 17.17 -7.36 -5.65
CA ALA A 122 16.85 -8.08 -6.88
C ALA A 122 15.50 -7.67 -7.49
N LEU A 123 14.49 -7.39 -6.64
CA LEU A 123 13.20 -6.89 -7.11
C LEU A 123 13.29 -5.46 -7.67
N ILE A 124 14.06 -4.58 -7.01
CA ILE A 124 14.28 -3.20 -7.48
C ILE A 124 15.03 -3.20 -8.81
N GLU A 125 16.10 -4.00 -8.94
CA GLU A 125 16.86 -4.16 -10.19
C GLU A 125 15.97 -4.67 -11.33
N PHE A 126 15.11 -5.64 -11.04
CA PHE A 126 14.15 -6.15 -12.00
C PHE A 126 13.17 -5.06 -12.49
N ILE A 127 12.63 -4.25 -11.56
CA ILE A 127 11.72 -3.15 -11.91
C ILE A 127 12.46 -2.10 -12.76
N HIS A 128 13.69 -1.74 -12.39
CA HIS A 128 14.50 -0.79 -13.14
C HIS A 128 14.79 -1.29 -14.57
N ALA A 129 15.13 -2.58 -14.72
CA ALA A 129 15.34 -3.20 -16.03
C ALA A 129 14.06 -3.30 -16.90
N ASN A 130 12.89 -3.00 -16.33
CA ASN A 130 11.59 -3.00 -17.00
C ASN A 130 10.86 -1.65 -16.82
N GLU A 131 11.59 -0.54 -16.78
CA GLU A 131 11.02 0.81 -16.64
C GLU A 131 10.11 1.22 -17.80
N ASP A 132 10.23 0.55 -18.96
CA ASP A 132 9.31 0.67 -20.09
C ASP A 132 7.92 0.11 -19.79
N LYS A 133 7.81 -0.80 -18.81
CA LYS A 133 6.57 -1.48 -18.40
C LYS A 133 6.03 -0.98 -17.07
N PHE A 134 6.91 -0.59 -16.15
CA PHE A 134 6.54 -0.25 -14.78
C PHE A 134 6.93 1.16 -14.40
N GLN A 135 6.01 1.86 -13.74
CA GLN A 135 6.29 3.14 -13.11
C GLN A 135 6.23 2.99 -11.59
N VAL A 136 7.28 3.42 -10.89
CA VAL A 136 7.31 3.44 -9.43
C VAL A 136 6.94 4.81 -8.90
N VAL A 137 5.89 4.84 -8.09
CA VAL A 137 5.37 6.04 -7.43
C VAL A 137 5.15 5.76 -5.95
N THR A 138 5.16 6.82 -5.15
CA THR A 138 4.76 6.69 -3.74
C THR A 138 3.26 6.40 -3.63
N TYR A 139 2.86 5.73 -2.55
CA TYR A 139 1.44 5.44 -2.30
C TYR A 139 0.57 6.70 -2.28
N SER A 140 1.05 7.79 -1.67
CA SER A 140 0.32 9.06 -1.65
C SER A 140 0.16 9.67 -3.05
N CYS A 141 1.17 9.53 -3.92
CA CYS A 141 1.09 9.94 -5.31
C CYS A 141 0.05 9.15 -6.10
N LEU A 142 0.06 7.82 -5.94
CA LEU A 142 -0.91 6.93 -6.57
C LEU A 142 -2.35 7.36 -6.28
N LEU A 143 -2.67 7.66 -5.01
CA LEU A 143 -4.01 8.05 -4.60
C LEU A 143 -4.39 9.49 -4.98
N ALA A 144 -3.41 10.38 -5.15
CA ALA A 144 -3.67 11.77 -5.49
C ALA A 144 -4.12 11.96 -6.95
N LYS A 145 -3.90 10.98 -7.85
CA LYS A 145 -4.06 11.12 -9.32
C LYS A 145 -3.41 12.41 -9.88
N ARG A 146 -2.38 12.93 -9.20
CA ARG A 146 -1.60 14.08 -9.68
C ARG A 146 -0.43 13.54 -10.49
N SER A 147 0.02 14.30 -11.48
CA SER A 147 1.30 14.05 -12.15
C SER A 147 2.41 14.11 -11.11
N CYS A 148 2.79 12.94 -10.59
CA CYS A 148 3.95 12.81 -9.73
C CYS A 148 5.16 12.51 -10.62
N HIS A 149 6.28 13.14 -10.32
CA HIS A 149 7.54 12.74 -10.92
C HIS A 149 7.80 11.27 -10.56
N SER A 150 8.10 10.46 -11.57
CA SER A 150 8.51 9.08 -11.35
C SER A 150 9.65 9.08 -10.36
N LEU A 151 9.63 8.15 -9.41
CA LEU A 151 10.86 7.84 -8.70
C LEU A 151 11.76 7.19 -9.74
N ARG A 152 12.84 7.89 -10.13
CA ARG A 152 13.95 7.23 -10.83
C ARG A 152 14.63 6.37 -9.78
N LEU A 153 14.41 5.06 -9.90
CA LEU A 153 15.12 4.05 -9.12
C LEU A 153 16.53 3.92 -9.67
#